data_AF-A0A7R9LX71-F1
#
_entry.id   AF-A0A7R9LX71-F1
#
_cell.length_a   1.000
_cell.length_b   1.000
_cell.length_c   1.000
_cell.angle_alpha   90.00
_cell.angle_beta   90.00
_cell.angle_gamma   90.00
#
_symmetry.space_group_name_H-M   'P 1'
#
loop_
_entity.id
_entity.type
_entity.pdbx_description
1 polymer ?
#
loop_
_entity_poly.entity_id
_entity_poly.type
_entity_poly.pdbx_seq_one_letter_code
_entity_poly.pdbx_strand_id
1 'polypeptide(L)'
;MGLLDDCKQYFGTDDLYQVLGAKKGSRDNEIKTLYRKQSLKVHPDRAEEADKDVAKRRFQTLSKVHFILSDKSLRETYDETGIIPTDDSFESKADWVEYWRLLFPKITPKDIDDFLDKYVGSEDERNDLKTYYVRFEGDLDVITQYMFCFDEIRSRELIQEMIDNEEVPE
;
A
#
# COMPACT_ATOMS: atom_id res chain seq x y z
N MET A 1 17.12 21.93 -9.84
CA MET A 1 17.78 20.60 -9.78
C MET A 1 16.77 19.63 -10.39
N GLY A 2 17.18 18.78 -11.33
CA GLY A 2 16.25 17.92 -12.04
C GLY A 2 15.74 16.78 -11.17
N LEU A 3 14.63 16.13 -11.54
CA LEU A 3 14.10 15.01 -10.76
C LEU A 3 15.11 13.85 -10.64
N LEU A 4 15.88 13.57 -11.69
CA LEU A 4 16.92 12.53 -11.67
C LEU A 4 18.03 12.87 -10.66
N ASP A 5 18.41 14.14 -10.56
CA ASP A 5 19.39 14.61 -9.58
C ASP A 5 18.86 14.46 -8.15
N ASP A 6 17.60 14.83 -7.92
CA ASP A 6 16.92 14.66 -6.62
C ASP A 6 16.85 13.16 -6.25
N CYS A 7 16.53 12.29 -7.21
CA CYS A 7 16.52 10.84 -7.01
C CYS A 7 17.90 10.33 -6.59
N LYS A 8 18.95 10.78 -7.28
CA LYS A 8 20.32 10.40 -6.96
C LYS A 8 20.76 10.91 -5.60
N GLN A 9 20.42 12.15 -5.26
CA GLN A 9 20.76 12.76 -3.97
C GLN A 9 20.07 12.06 -2.79
N TYR A 10 18.77 11.78 -2.92
CA TYR A 10 17.95 11.33 -1.79
C TYR A 10 17.79 9.81 -1.68
N PHE A 11 17.93 9.09 -2.79
CA PHE A 11 17.73 7.65 -2.90
C PHE A 11 18.96 6.90 -3.46
N GLY A 12 20.00 7.60 -3.90
CA GLY A 12 21.25 6.99 -4.38
C GLY A 12 21.17 6.37 -5.78
N THR A 13 20.10 6.62 -6.52
CA THR A 13 19.87 6.09 -7.88
C THR A 13 19.10 7.10 -8.72
N ASP A 14 19.38 7.16 -10.01
CA ASP A 14 18.64 7.94 -11.02
C ASP A 14 17.58 7.11 -11.75
N ASP A 15 17.42 5.84 -11.38
CA ASP A 15 16.38 4.96 -11.90
C ASP A 15 15.07 5.12 -11.11
N LEU A 16 14.01 5.59 -11.78
CA LEU A 16 12.69 5.82 -11.18
C LEU A 16 12.08 4.55 -10.58
N TYR A 17 12.28 3.40 -11.22
CA TYR A 17 11.77 2.12 -10.72
C TYR A 17 12.51 1.71 -9.45
N GLN A 18 13.82 1.92 -9.38
CA GLN A 18 14.61 1.62 -8.19
C GLN A 18 14.24 2.52 -7.02
N VAL A 19 13.97 3.81 -7.25
CA VAL A 19 13.45 4.72 -6.21
C VAL A 19 12.15 4.18 -5.59
N LEU A 20 11.25 3.67 -6.42
CA LEU A 20 9.99 3.08 -5.96
C LEU A 20 10.16 1.67 -5.35
N GLY A 21 11.24 0.97 -5.71
CA GLY A 21 11.42 -0.46 -5.45
C GLY A 21 10.58 -1.36 -6.37
N ALA A 22 10.22 -0.85 -7.55
CA ALA A 22 9.49 -1.57 -8.59
C ALA A 22 10.44 -2.17 -9.63
N LYS A 23 9.90 -3.05 -10.48
CA LYS A 23 10.61 -3.55 -11.67
C LYS A 23 10.10 -2.82 -12.91
N LYS A 24 10.95 -2.66 -13.93
CA LYS A 24 10.47 -2.24 -15.26
C LYS A 24 9.43 -3.27 -15.74
N GLY A 25 8.28 -2.79 -16.20
CA GLY A 25 7.11 -3.63 -16.52
C GLY A 25 6.17 -3.95 -15.35
N SER A 26 6.40 -3.45 -14.13
CA SER A 26 5.43 -3.54 -13.03
C SER A 26 4.07 -2.97 -13.43
N ARG A 27 3.00 -3.61 -12.96
CA ARG A 27 1.61 -3.20 -13.24
C ARG A 27 1.25 -1.92 -12.47
N ASP A 28 0.27 -1.17 -12.95
CA ASP A 28 -0.15 0.11 -12.35
C ASP A 28 -0.57 -0.05 -10.86
N ASN A 29 -1.22 -1.17 -10.52
CA ASN A 29 -1.59 -1.50 -9.14
C ASN A 29 -0.38 -1.80 -8.24
N GLU A 30 0.65 -2.46 -8.78
CA GLU A 30 1.90 -2.75 -8.10
C GLU A 30 2.67 -1.45 -7.82
N ILE A 31 2.76 -0.57 -8.82
CA ILE A 31 3.36 0.76 -8.69
C ILE A 31 2.66 1.57 -7.59
N LYS A 32 1.32 1.63 -7.61
CA LYS A 32 0.54 2.33 -6.58
C LYS A 32 0.79 1.74 -5.19
N THR A 33 0.89 0.42 -5.07
CA THR A 33 1.13 -0.28 -3.80
C THR A 33 2.53 0.00 -3.25
N LEU A 34 3.55 -0.07 -4.09
CA LEU A 34 4.93 0.21 -3.72
C LEU A 34 5.12 1.68 -3.35
N TYR A 35 4.48 2.59 -4.09
CA TYR A 35 4.42 4.01 -3.74
C TYR A 35 3.80 4.23 -2.36
N ARG A 36 2.65 3.61 -2.06
CA ARG A 36 2.03 3.68 -0.73
C ARG A 36 3.00 3.23 0.36
N LYS A 37 3.68 2.10 0.14
CA LYS A 37 4.63 1.56 1.11
C LYS A 37 5.83 2.49 1.35
N GLN A 38 6.43 3.01 0.29
CA GLN A 38 7.59 3.90 0.41
C GLN A 38 7.22 5.29 0.94
N SER A 39 6.11 5.85 0.50
CA SER A 39 5.64 7.17 0.93
C SER A 39 5.37 7.21 2.44
N LEU A 40 4.86 6.12 3.01
CA LEU A 40 4.71 6.01 4.48
C LEU A 40 6.04 6.03 5.23
N LYS A 41 7.16 5.60 4.63
CA LYS A 41 8.48 5.63 5.30
C LYS A 41 9.11 7.01 5.31
N VAL A 42 8.82 7.81 4.29
CA VAL A 42 9.38 9.16 4.12
C VAL A 42 8.35 10.26 4.42
N HIS A 43 7.19 9.90 4.97
CA HIS A 43 6.11 10.85 5.20
C HIS A 43 6.51 11.89 6.25
N PRO A 44 6.32 13.20 6.00
CA PRO A 44 6.76 14.26 6.90
C PRO A 44 6.14 14.17 8.31
N ASP A 45 4.92 13.63 8.42
CA ASP A 45 4.22 13.40 9.70
C ASP A 45 4.92 12.39 10.62
N ARG A 46 5.78 11.52 10.07
CA ARG A 46 6.52 10.50 10.84
C ARG A 46 7.97 10.88 11.09
N ALA A 47 8.39 12.06 10.63
CA ALA A 47 9.75 12.54 10.78
C ALA A 47 9.90 13.42 12.03
N GLU A 48 11.05 13.28 12.69
CA GLU A 48 11.49 14.19 13.75
C GLU A 48 11.64 15.62 13.20
N GLU A 49 11.47 16.64 14.06
CA GLU A 49 11.51 18.05 13.65
C GLU A 49 12.80 18.40 12.87
N ALA A 50 13.94 17.87 13.31
CA ALA A 50 15.25 18.09 12.69
C ALA A 50 15.36 17.53 11.25
N ASP A 51 14.56 16.51 10.92
CA ASP A 51 14.61 15.80 9.64
C ASP A 51 13.42 16.14 8.72
N LYS A 52 12.48 17.00 9.17
CA LYS A 52 11.26 17.31 8.42
C LYS A 52 11.52 17.83 7.02
N ASP A 53 12.53 18.68 6.84
CA ASP A 53 12.87 19.22 5.51
C ASP A 53 13.40 18.14 4.58
N VAL A 54 14.24 17.23 5.09
CA VAL A 54 14.77 16.09 4.32
C VAL A 54 13.65 15.10 3.98
N ALA A 55 12.77 14.80 4.94
CA ALA A 55 11.61 13.96 4.74
C ALA A 55 10.65 14.56 3.69
N LYS A 56 10.40 15.87 3.77
CA LYS A 56 9.60 16.59 2.78
C LYS A 56 10.20 16.47 1.39
N ARG A 57 11.51 16.70 1.23
CA ARG A 57 12.20 16.57 -0.07
C ARG A 57 12.15 15.15 -0.61
N ARG A 58 12.40 14.15 0.24
CA ARG A 58 12.26 12.72 -0.11
C ARG A 58 10.85 12.38 -0.57
N PHE A 59 9.85 12.84 0.17
CA PHE A 59 8.44 12.60 -0.12
C PHE A 59 8.01 13.26 -1.44
N GLN A 60 8.42 14.50 -1.67
CA GLN A 60 8.18 15.21 -2.92
C GLN A 60 8.81 14.48 -4.10
N THR A 61 10.09 14.11 -3.98
CA THR A 61 10.83 13.36 -5.00
C THR A 61 10.11 12.04 -5.32
N LEU A 62 9.76 11.26 -4.29
CA LEU A 62 9.04 10.00 -4.47
C LEU A 62 7.66 10.18 -5.14
N SER A 63 6.95 11.25 -4.81
CA SER A 63 5.64 11.55 -5.40
C SER A 63 5.75 11.95 -6.87
N LYS A 64 6.79 12.72 -7.22
CA LYS A 64 7.15 13.02 -8.60
C LYS A 64 7.49 11.75 -9.40
N VAL A 65 8.27 10.84 -8.81
CA VAL A 65 8.57 9.51 -9.40
C VAL A 65 7.29 8.73 -9.67
N HIS A 66 6.40 8.61 -8.67
CA HIS A 66 5.13 7.91 -8.84
C HIS A 66 4.28 8.55 -9.94
N PHE A 67 4.18 9.87 -9.99
CA PHE A 67 3.41 10.56 -11.02
C PHE A 67 3.83 10.14 -12.43
N ILE A 68 5.14 10.16 -12.72
CA ILE A 68 5.68 9.76 -14.04
C ILE A 68 5.40 8.29 -14.31
N LEU A 69 5.65 7.41 -13.34
CA LEU A 69 5.45 5.97 -13.53
C LEU A 69 3.97 5.56 -13.55
N SER A 70 3.07 6.40 -13.05
CA SER A 70 1.63 6.15 -13.03
C SER A 70 0.92 6.58 -14.32
N ASP A 71 1.48 7.56 -15.03
CA ASP A 71 0.98 7.99 -16.33
C ASP A 71 1.62 7.16 -17.44
N LYS A 72 0.81 6.47 -18.24
CA LYS A 72 1.31 5.56 -19.29
C LYS A 72 2.16 6.28 -20.33
N SER A 73 1.78 7.49 -20.73
CA SER A 73 2.50 8.25 -21.75
C SER A 73 3.85 8.75 -21.23
N LEU A 74 3.88 9.24 -19.98
CA LEU A 74 5.11 9.71 -19.35
C LEU A 74 6.06 8.54 -19.06
N ARG A 75 5.50 7.41 -18.60
CA ARG A 75 6.25 6.18 -18.36
C ARG A 75 6.86 5.62 -19.64
N GLU A 76 6.10 5.56 -20.74
CA GLU A 76 6.60 5.10 -22.03
C GLU A 76 7.73 6.01 -22.54
N THR A 77 7.56 7.33 -22.44
CA THR A 77 8.60 8.31 -22.79
C THR A 77 9.89 8.07 -21.99
N TYR A 78 9.76 7.87 -20.67
CA TYR A 78 10.89 7.56 -19.81
C TYR A 78 11.52 6.20 -20.16
N ASP A 79 10.71 5.19 -20.46
CA ASP A 79 11.17 3.84 -20.77
C ASP A 79 11.94 3.76 -22.09
N GLU A 80 11.61 4.61 -23.07
CA GLU A 80 12.23 4.70 -24.39
C GLU A 80 13.45 5.62 -24.41
N THR A 81 13.37 6.78 -23.76
CA THR A 81 14.37 7.85 -23.90
C THR A 81 15.27 7.99 -22.67
N GLY A 82 14.84 7.51 -21.51
CA GLY A 82 15.45 7.81 -20.22
C GLY A 82 15.30 9.28 -19.79
N ILE A 83 14.55 10.09 -20.55
CA ILE A 83 14.34 11.52 -20.30
C ILE A 83 13.02 11.72 -19.59
N ILE A 84 13.01 12.64 -18.64
CA ILE A 84 11.81 13.08 -17.94
C ILE A 84 11.40 14.43 -18.52
N PRO A 85 10.11 14.63 -18.88
CA PRO A 85 9.65 15.93 -19.32
C PRO A 85 9.85 16.97 -18.21
N THR A 86 10.72 17.94 -18.46
CA THR A 86 10.93 19.13 -17.63
C THR A 86 9.85 20.15 -17.95
N ASP A 87 8.61 19.91 -17.50
CA ASP A 87 7.59 20.94 -17.53
C ASP A 87 7.62 21.73 -16.21
N ASP A 88 7.83 23.05 -16.28
CA ASP A 88 7.77 23.95 -15.13
C ASP A 88 6.36 23.96 -14.49
N SER A 89 5.32 23.49 -15.21
CA SER A 89 3.99 23.25 -14.62
C SER A 89 4.01 22.21 -13.50
N PHE A 90 5.05 21.37 -13.43
CA PHE A 90 5.23 20.32 -12.44
C PHE A 90 5.58 20.86 -11.04
N GLU A 91 6.18 22.06 -10.98
CA GLU A 91 6.51 22.74 -9.73
C GLU A 91 5.37 23.64 -9.23
N SER A 92 4.48 24.06 -10.13
CA SER A 92 3.62 25.22 -9.88
C SER A 92 2.46 24.99 -8.89
N LYS A 93 2.03 23.77 -8.55
CA LYS A 93 0.78 23.64 -7.77
C LYS A 93 0.45 22.32 -7.06
N ALA A 94 1.42 21.47 -6.75
CA ALA A 94 1.12 20.23 -6.01
C ALA A 94 1.56 20.36 -4.55
N ASP A 95 0.60 20.55 -3.64
CA ASP A 95 0.77 20.01 -2.31
C ASP A 95 0.79 18.47 -2.46
N TRP A 96 1.99 17.91 -2.50
CA TRP A 96 2.18 16.47 -2.68
C TRP A 96 1.51 15.66 -1.57
N VAL A 97 1.28 16.27 -0.38
CA VAL A 97 0.50 15.64 0.69
C VAL A 97 -0.98 15.58 0.31
N GLU A 98 -1.52 16.62 -0.31
CA GLU A 98 -2.90 16.63 -0.83
C GLU A 98 -3.08 15.60 -1.96
N TYR A 99 -2.14 15.54 -2.91
CA TYR A 99 -2.10 14.47 -3.93
C TYR A 99 -2.11 13.08 -3.30
N TRP A 100 -1.28 12.86 -2.28
CA TRP A 100 -1.24 11.60 -1.55
C TRP A 100 -2.55 11.29 -0.83
N ARG A 101 -3.22 12.30 -0.26
CA ARG A 101 -4.54 12.14 0.39
C ARG A 101 -5.65 11.81 -0.58
N LEU A 102 -5.60 12.31 -1.81
CA LEU A 102 -6.52 11.91 -2.88
C LEU A 102 -6.32 10.44 -3.28
N LEU A 103 -5.07 9.97 -3.33
CA LEU A 103 -4.76 8.58 -3.66
C LEU A 103 -5.03 7.60 -2.51
N PHE A 104 -4.79 8.04 -1.28
CA PHE A 104 -4.88 7.28 -0.04
C PHE A 104 -5.66 8.09 1.01
N PRO A 105 -6.99 8.09 0.92
CA PRO A 105 -7.84 8.74 1.92
C PRO A 105 -7.52 8.25 3.32
N LYS A 106 -7.66 9.14 4.31
CA LYS A 106 -7.46 8.77 5.71
C LYS A 106 -8.55 7.77 6.10
N ILE A 107 -8.14 6.59 6.55
CA ILE A 107 -9.06 5.62 7.15
C ILE A 107 -9.61 6.24 8.43
N THR A 108 -10.92 6.35 8.51
CA THR A 108 -11.65 6.84 9.67
C THR A 108 -12.11 5.66 10.52
N PRO A 109 -12.42 5.88 11.82
CA PRO A 109 -13.05 4.84 12.63
C PRO A 109 -14.33 4.29 12.00
N LYS A 110 -15.12 5.17 11.36
CA LYS A 110 -16.32 4.75 10.64
C LYS A 110 -16.02 3.80 9.48
N ASP A 111 -14.92 4.00 8.75
CA ASP A 111 -14.54 3.07 7.67
C ASP A 111 -14.16 1.69 8.22
N ILE A 112 -13.66 1.62 9.46
CA ILE A 112 -13.38 0.36 10.16
C ILE A 112 -14.71 -0.29 10.55
N ASP A 113 -15.64 0.45 11.16
CA ASP A 113 -16.96 -0.06 11.53
C ASP A 113 -17.73 -0.57 10.29
N ASP A 114 -17.79 0.23 9.22
CA ASP A 114 -18.43 -0.13 7.94
C ASP A 114 -17.78 -1.36 7.28
N PHE A 115 -16.49 -1.61 7.53
CA PHE A 115 -15.80 -2.82 7.08
C PHE A 115 -16.18 -4.03 7.93
N LEU A 116 -16.16 -3.89 9.27
CA LEU A 116 -16.50 -4.96 10.19
C LEU A 116 -17.95 -5.42 10.02
N ASP A 117 -18.89 -4.50 9.83
CA ASP A 117 -20.30 -4.80 9.56
C ASP A 117 -20.51 -5.62 8.28
N LYS A 118 -19.62 -5.47 7.29
CA LYS A 118 -19.67 -6.24 6.03
C LYS A 118 -18.90 -7.54 6.11
N TYR A 119 -17.83 -7.58 6.90
CA TYR A 119 -16.96 -8.73 7.03
C TYR A 119 -17.60 -9.80 7.90
N VAL A 120 -18.18 -9.42 9.04
CA VAL A 120 -18.82 -10.34 9.99
C VAL A 120 -20.03 -11.03 9.35
N GLY A 121 -20.03 -12.37 9.36
CA GLY A 121 -21.03 -13.22 8.75
C GLY A 121 -20.94 -13.34 7.23
N SER A 122 -19.87 -12.83 6.61
CA SER A 122 -19.66 -12.92 5.17
C SER A 122 -18.88 -14.16 4.75
N GLU A 123 -18.91 -14.46 3.45
CA GLU A 123 -18.06 -15.49 2.84
C GLU A 123 -16.57 -15.18 3.00
N ASP A 124 -16.19 -13.91 3.09
CA ASP A 124 -14.79 -13.52 3.31
C ASP A 124 -14.31 -13.95 4.70
N GLU A 125 -15.15 -13.76 5.75
CA GLU A 125 -14.84 -14.27 7.09
C GLU A 125 -14.70 -15.80 7.09
N ARG A 126 -15.61 -16.51 6.43
CA ARG A 126 -15.56 -17.98 6.33
C ARG A 126 -14.27 -18.44 5.64
N ASN A 127 -13.89 -17.81 4.54
CA ASN A 127 -12.68 -18.13 3.79
C ASN A 127 -11.40 -17.82 4.57
N ASP A 128 -11.36 -16.70 5.27
CA ASP A 128 -10.23 -16.35 6.14
C ASP A 128 -10.11 -17.35 7.30
N LEU A 129 -11.21 -17.65 7.98
CA LEU A 129 -11.25 -18.64 9.06
C LEU A 129 -10.79 -20.01 8.57
N LYS A 130 -11.28 -20.49 7.43
CA LYS A 130 -10.83 -21.72 6.76
C LYS A 130 -9.34 -21.71 6.49
N THR A 131 -8.82 -20.61 5.95
CA THR A 131 -7.40 -20.45 5.63
C THR A 131 -6.55 -20.54 6.89
N TYR A 132 -6.94 -19.85 7.96
CA TYR A 132 -6.21 -19.87 9.23
C TYR A 132 -6.36 -21.20 9.97
N TYR A 133 -7.53 -21.82 9.92
CA TYR A 133 -7.79 -23.12 10.52
C TYR A 133 -6.86 -24.19 9.94
N VAL A 134 -6.77 -24.29 8.61
CA VAL A 134 -5.85 -25.21 7.93
C VAL A 134 -4.40 -24.85 8.22
N ARG A 135 -4.06 -23.55 8.22
CA ARG A 135 -2.69 -23.09 8.44
C ARG A 135 -2.16 -23.38 9.84
N PHE A 136 -3.02 -23.30 10.84
CA PHE A 136 -2.67 -23.46 12.26
C PHE A 136 -3.21 -24.76 12.86
N GLU A 137 -3.61 -25.72 12.01
CA GLU A 137 -4.05 -27.06 12.44
C GLU A 137 -5.16 -27.02 13.51
N GLY A 138 -6.09 -26.06 13.36
CA GLY A 138 -7.21 -25.89 14.28
C GLY A 138 -6.91 -25.20 15.62
N ASP A 139 -5.69 -24.67 15.82
CA ASP A 139 -5.33 -23.93 17.03
C ASP A 139 -6.04 -22.56 17.09
N LEU A 140 -7.17 -22.51 17.81
CA LEU A 140 -7.99 -21.30 17.96
C LEU A 140 -7.29 -20.17 18.73
N ASP A 141 -6.35 -20.49 19.65
CA ASP A 141 -5.59 -19.49 20.41
C ASP A 141 -4.61 -18.73 19.53
N VAL A 142 -4.14 -19.38 18.46
CA VAL A 142 -3.34 -18.73 17.42
C VAL A 142 -4.26 -18.00 16.45
N ILE A 143 -5.34 -18.63 15.97
CA ILE A 143 -6.25 -18.05 14.97
C ILE A 143 -6.86 -16.73 15.45
N THR A 144 -7.22 -16.61 16.73
CA THR A 144 -7.74 -15.35 17.29
C THR A 144 -6.79 -14.16 17.16
N GLN A 145 -5.48 -14.39 16.98
CA GLN A 145 -4.48 -13.31 16.82
C GLN A 145 -4.40 -12.81 15.38
N TYR A 146 -4.93 -13.56 14.40
CA TYR A 146 -4.88 -13.22 12.98
C TYR A 146 -6.23 -12.73 12.43
N MET A 147 -7.34 -13.08 13.08
CA MET A 147 -8.69 -12.66 12.71
C MET A 147 -9.05 -11.26 13.23
N PHE A 148 -9.68 -10.42 12.40
CA PHE A 148 -9.99 -9.03 12.75
C PHE A 148 -11.05 -8.87 13.86
N CYS A 149 -12.05 -9.74 13.89
CA CYS A 149 -13.12 -9.74 14.90
C CYS A 149 -13.50 -11.18 15.27
N PHE A 150 -12.52 -11.92 15.77
CA PHE A 150 -12.74 -13.29 16.22
C PHE A 150 -13.75 -13.31 17.37
N ASP A 151 -14.86 -13.99 17.14
CA ASP A 151 -15.79 -14.39 18.19
C ASP A 151 -15.72 -15.90 18.32
N GLU A 152 -15.36 -16.40 19.51
CA GLU A 152 -15.08 -17.82 19.70
C GLU A 152 -16.32 -18.69 19.46
N ILE A 153 -17.50 -18.22 19.87
CA ILE A 153 -18.74 -18.98 19.73
C ILE A 153 -19.11 -19.09 18.25
N ARG A 154 -19.22 -17.97 17.54
CA ARG A 154 -19.55 -17.94 16.11
C ARG A 154 -18.50 -18.69 15.28
N SER A 155 -17.22 -18.50 15.57
CA SER A 155 -16.15 -19.15 14.81
C SER A 155 -16.18 -20.66 14.99
N ARG A 156 -16.49 -21.17 16.19
CA ARG A 156 -16.67 -22.62 16.43
C ARG A 156 -17.87 -23.18 15.67
N GLU A 157 -19.00 -22.45 15.65
CA GLU A 157 -20.17 -22.85 14.87
C GLU A 157 -19.85 -22.93 13.36
N LEU A 158 -19.16 -21.92 12.82
CA LEU A 158 -18.72 -21.91 11.42
C LEU A 158 -17.73 -23.04 11.11
N ILE A 159 -16.78 -23.32 12.02
CA ILE A 159 -15.83 -24.43 11.84
C ILE A 159 -16.57 -25.76 11.83
N GLN A 160 -17.50 -25.99 12.75
CA GLN A 160 -18.29 -27.22 12.76
C GLN A 160 -19.08 -27.37 11.45
N GLU A 161 -19.71 -26.30 10.97
CA GLU A 161 -20.39 -26.30 9.67
C GLU A 161 -19.43 -26.64 8.52
N MET A 162 -18.19 -26.13 8.55
CA MET A 162 -17.17 -26.43 7.55
C MET A 162 -16.68 -27.89 7.64
N ILE A 163 -16.54 -28.46 8.84
CA ILE A 163 -16.19 -29.88 9.03
C ILE A 163 -17.31 -30.78 8.48
N ASP A 164 -18.56 -30.46 8.83
CA ASP A 164 -19.75 -31.21 8.38
C ASP A 164 -19.90 -31.19 6.85
N ASN A 165 -19.44 -30.12 6.20
CA ASN A 165 -19.42 -29.96 4.75
C ASN A 165 -18.11 -30.48 4.09
N GLU A 166 -17.22 -31.14 4.85
CA GLU A 166 -15.92 -31.65 4.38
C GLU A 166 -15.00 -30.56 3.78
N GLU A 167 -15.17 -29.31 4.21
CA GLU A 167 -14.40 -28.16 3.72
C GLU A 167 -13.05 -27.99 4.42
N VAL A 168 -12.96 -28.40 5.68
CA VAL A 168 -11.77 -28.38 6.53
C VAL A 168 -11.65 -29.72 7.26
N PRO A 169 -10.43 -30.14 7.65
CA PRO A 169 -10.24 -31.35 8.44
C PRO A 169 -10.89 -31.23 9.82
N GLU A 170 -11.26 -32.38 10.40
CA GLU A 170 -11.71 -32.51 11.80
C GLU A 170 -10.58 -32.27 12.81
#